data_AF-A0A3D6DFU8-F1
#
_entry.id   AF-A0A3D6DFU8-F1
#
_cell.length_a   1.000
_cell.length_b   1.000
_cell.length_c   1.000
_cell.angle_alpha   90.00
_cell.angle_beta   90.00
_cell.angle_gamma   90.00
#
_symmetry.space_group_name_H-M   'P 1'
#
loop_
_entity.id
_entity.type
_entity.pdbx_description
1 polymer ?
#
loop_
_entity_poly.entity_id
_entity_poly.type
_entity_poly.pdbx_seq_one_letter_code
_entity_poly.pdbx_strand_id
1 'polypeptide(L)'
;KQAGVASEDQIGVLFRFIQYIERQVVLVDALEDARYERLNDLQGAESLTGLLPRIERRDLQNELKEAMKAQRVRIVLTAHPTQFYPGSALGIITDLTEVVRLGDFEGARDLLHQLGLTPFFQEQAPTPYDEAVRQGWYLENVFYPALPALVMRMGAAADVDPLEVAAAFDIGFWPGGDRDGNPFVDAATTLRVASRLRLMLLRCYRRELRALRRRITFKGVQGKLDTVQSLIEAALMSKDVGFDVELALSDLGEVEQLVRQHYGGLHVVEIQRLRVALAIFGQHFASMDVRQDSRVLRRAAEAMGIEGDDVPSLMATRS
;
A
#
# COMPACT_ATOMS: atom_id res chain seq x y z
N LYS A 1 37.15 -30.40 -35.17
CA LYS A 1 35.88 -29.63 -35.19
C LYS A 1 35.01 -30.15 -34.06
N GLN A 2 34.23 -29.28 -33.40
CA GLN A 2 33.39 -29.50 -32.20
C GLN A 2 34.11 -29.37 -30.85
N ALA A 3 34.31 -28.12 -30.42
CA ALA A 3 34.56 -27.78 -29.01
C ALA A 3 33.83 -26.49 -28.58
N GLY A 4 32.86 -26.01 -29.36
CA GLY A 4 32.25 -24.68 -29.18
C GLY A 4 30.74 -24.65 -28.91
N VAL A 5 30.06 -25.80 -28.79
CA VAL A 5 28.58 -25.87 -28.66
C VAL A 5 28.12 -26.23 -27.24
N ALA A 6 29.00 -26.77 -26.38
CA ALA A 6 28.61 -27.33 -25.08
C ALA A 6 28.33 -26.30 -23.97
N SER A 7 28.88 -25.08 -24.04
CA SER A 7 28.70 -24.07 -22.98
C SER A 7 27.35 -23.35 -23.05
N GLU A 8 26.86 -23.04 -24.25
CA GLU A 8 25.54 -22.43 -24.43
C GLU A 8 24.40 -23.39 -24.06
N ASP A 9 24.54 -24.68 -24.38
CA ASP A 9 23.55 -25.70 -24.02
C ASP A 9 23.49 -25.95 -22.51
N GLN A 10 24.63 -25.98 -21.81
CA GLN A 10 24.65 -26.11 -20.34
C GLN A 10 24.05 -24.88 -19.64
N ILE A 11 24.36 -23.68 -20.12
CA ILE A 11 23.76 -22.43 -19.63
C ILE A 11 22.25 -22.44 -19.88
N GLY A 12 21.79 -22.84 -21.08
CA GLY A 12 20.37 -22.94 -21.41
C GLY A 12 19.62 -23.97 -20.56
N VAL A 13 20.25 -25.09 -20.22
CA VAL A 13 19.70 -26.09 -19.29
C VAL A 13 19.58 -25.52 -17.88
N LEU A 14 20.62 -24.86 -17.37
CA LEU A 14 20.60 -24.21 -16.05
C LEU A 14 19.49 -23.15 -15.96
N PHE A 15 19.34 -22.32 -16.99
CA PHE A 15 18.26 -21.33 -17.04
C PHE A 15 16.87 -21.97 -17.01
N ARG A 16 16.65 -23.08 -17.73
CA ARG A 16 15.38 -23.82 -17.66
C ARG A 16 15.12 -24.41 -16.28
N PHE A 17 16.15 -24.89 -15.58
CA PHE A 17 16.01 -25.36 -14.20
C PHE A 17 15.67 -24.23 -13.23
N ILE A 18 16.36 -23.08 -13.31
CA ILE A 18 16.06 -21.91 -12.49
C ILE A 18 14.62 -21.46 -12.74
N GLN A 19 14.23 -21.33 -14.02
CA GLN A 19 12.86 -20.96 -14.42
C GLN A 19 11.80 -21.94 -13.89
N TYR A 20 12.08 -23.24 -13.91
CA TYR A 20 11.18 -24.25 -13.36
C TYR A 20 11.07 -24.13 -11.84
N ILE A 21 12.19 -24.00 -11.13
CA ILE A 21 12.21 -23.86 -9.67
C ILE A 21 11.47 -22.58 -9.23
N GLU A 22 11.75 -21.44 -9.86
CA GLU A 22 11.05 -20.17 -9.59
C GLU A 22 9.53 -20.31 -9.73
N ARG A 23 9.06 -21.02 -10.77
CA ARG A 23 7.62 -21.27 -10.98
C ARG A 23 7.03 -22.19 -9.92
N GLN A 24 7.78 -23.19 -9.46
CA GLN A 24 7.33 -24.06 -8.37
C GLN A 24 7.23 -23.31 -7.05
N VAL A 25 8.22 -22.46 -6.73
CA VAL A 25 8.18 -21.60 -5.55
C VAL A 25 6.94 -20.71 -5.59
N VAL A 26 6.69 -20.03 -6.71
CA VAL A 26 5.48 -19.20 -6.86
C VAL A 26 4.18 -19.97 -6.66
N LEU A 27 4.06 -21.17 -7.22
CA LEU A 27 2.86 -21.99 -7.05
C LEU A 27 2.68 -22.38 -5.58
N VAL A 28 3.77 -22.73 -4.89
CA VAL A 28 3.74 -23.04 -3.46
C VAL A 28 3.33 -21.81 -2.66
N ASP A 29 3.89 -20.64 -2.94
CA ASP A 29 3.53 -19.37 -2.28
C ASP A 29 2.04 -19.08 -2.47
N ALA A 30 1.52 -19.14 -3.69
CA ALA A 30 0.10 -18.90 -3.98
C ALA A 30 -0.82 -19.92 -3.29
N LEU A 31 -0.40 -21.19 -3.20
CA LEU A 31 -1.16 -22.24 -2.51
C LEU A 31 -1.13 -22.03 -0.99
N GLU A 32 0.02 -21.69 -0.43
CA GLU A 32 0.19 -21.38 0.98
C GLU A 32 -0.67 -20.18 1.36
N ASP A 33 -0.61 -19.09 0.59
CA ASP A 33 -1.44 -17.89 0.79
C ASP A 33 -2.93 -18.21 0.68
N ALA A 34 -3.34 -19.04 -0.29
CA ALA A 34 -4.73 -19.46 -0.43
C ALA A 34 -5.21 -20.35 0.73
N ARG A 35 -4.29 -21.01 1.43
CA ARG A 35 -4.58 -21.89 2.58
C ARG A 35 -4.21 -21.27 3.92
N TYR A 36 -3.69 -20.05 3.93
CA TYR A 36 -3.14 -19.41 5.12
C TYR A 36 -4.13 -19.41 6.30
N GLU A 37 -5.40 -19.06 6.04
CA GLU A 37 -6.46 -19.04 7.06
C GLU A 37 -6.82 -20.42 7.62
N ARG A 38 -6.54 -21.50 6.87
CA ARG A 38 -6.78 -22.90 7.32
C ARG A 38 -5.60 -23.47 8.08
N LEU A 39 -4.40 -23.00 7.78
CA LEU A 39 -3.15 -23.46 8.40
C LEU A 39 -2.83 -22.68 9.69
N ASN A 40 -3.30 -21.43 9.79
CA ASN A 40 -3.04 -20.54 10.91
C ASN A 40 -4.33 -20.17 11.65
N ASP A 41 -4.26 -20.17 12.99
CA ASP A 41 -5.38 -19.71 13.82
C ASP A 41 -5.46 -18.19 13.87
N LEU A 42 -6.21 -17.61 12.92
CA LEU A 42 -6.40 -16.16 12.81
C LEU A 42 -7.34 -15.58 13.88
N GLN A 43 -8.05 -16.44 14.62
CA GLN A 43 -8.97 -16.07 15.70
C GLN A 43 -8.48 -16.57 17.06
N GLY A 44 -7.19 -16.92 17.14
CA GLY A 44 -6.59 -17.46 18.35
C GLY A 44 -6.67 -16.50 19.53
N ALA A 45 -6.27 -17.01 20.69
CA ALA A 45 -6.39 -16.32 21.98
C ALA A 45 -5.74 -14.92 22.02
N GLU A 46 -4.72 -14.68 21.19
CA GLU A 46 -3.97 -13.42 21.10
C GLU A 46 -4.44 -12.53 19.94
N SER A 47 -5.44 -12.96 19.17
CA SER A 47 -6.12 -12.12 18.18
C SER A 47 -6.99 -11.07 18.87
N LEU A 48 -7.31 -9.97 18.18
CA LEU A 48 -8.25 -8.97 18.70
C LEU A 48 -9.56 -9.62 19.17
N THR A 49 -10.13 -10.52 18.36
CA THR A 49 -11.34 -11.27 18.69
C THR A 49 -11.17 -12.14 19.93
N GLY A 50 -10.01 -12.79 20.09
CA GLY A 50 -9.71 -13.62 21.26
C GLY A 50 -9.49 -12.80 22.55
N LEU A 51 -9.04 -11.56 22.42
CA LEU A 51 -8.83 -10.64 23.55
C LEU A 51 -10.14 -10.00 24.04
N LEU A 52 -11.13 -9.77 23.17
CA LEU A 52 -12.38 -9.10 23.55
C LEU A 52 -13.10 -9.74 24.76
N PRO A 53 -13.32 -11.07 24.83
CA PRO A 53 -13.94 -11.68 26.01
C PRO A 53 -13.11 -11.53 27.29
N ARG A 54 -11.77 -11.44 27.17
CA ARG A 54 -10.88 -11.22 28.32
C ARG A 54 -10.98 -9.79 28.84
N ILE A 55 -11.09 -8.83 27.92
CA ILE A 55 -11.28 -7.40 28.21
C ILE A 55 -12.63 -7.20 28.90
N GLU A 56 -13.71 -7.80 28.36
CA GLU A 56 -15.05 -7.73 28.95
C GLU A 56 -15.11 -8.33 30.35
N ARG A 57 -14.54 -9.53 30.55
CA ARG A 57 -14.52 -10.19 31.87
C ARG A 57 -13.78 -9.41 32.95
N ARG A 58 -12.85 -8.53 32.54
CA ARG A 58 -12.03 -7.72 33.45
C ARG A 58 -12.50 -6.26 33.55
N ASP A 59 -13.59 -5.91 32.87
CA ASP A 59 -14.14 -4.55 32.82
C ASP A 59 -13.15 -3.49 32.28
N LEU A 60 -12.35 -3.88 31.26
CA LEU A 60 -11.28 -3.04 30.69
C LEU A 60 -11.67 -2.36 29.37
N GLN A 61 -12.96 -2.24 29.05
CA GLN A 61 -13.44 -1.67 27.78
C GLN A 61 -13.02 -0.21 27.62
N ASN A 62 -13.10 0.58 28.70
CA ASN A 62 -12.66 1.97 28.67
C ASN A 62 -11.14 2.09 28.45
N GLU A 63 -10.34 1.20 29.07
CA GLU A 63 -8.90 1.15 28.84
C GLU A 63 -8.56 0.77 27.40
N LEU A 64 -9.32 -0.15 26.79
CA LEU A 64 -9.18 -0.48 25.37
C LEU A 64 -9.47 0.75 24.49
N LYS A 65 -10.56 1.49 24.78
CA LYS A 65 -10.90 2.72 24.04
C LYS A 65 -9.77 3.74 24.12
N GLU A 66 -9.26 4.01 25.31
CA GLU A 66 -8.16 4.97 25.50
C GLU A 66 -6.85 4.48 24.86
N ALA A 67 -6.53 3.19 24.95
CA ALA A 67 -5.37 2.61 24.30
C ALA A 67 -5.45 2.76 22.77
N MET A 68 -6.62 2.51 22.17
CA MET A 68 -6.82 2.67 20.72
C MET A 68 -6.63 4.12 20.25
N LYS A 69 -6.97 5.12 21.10
CA LYS A 69 -6.78 6.55 20.81
C LYS A 69 -5.33 7.01 21.02
N ALA A 70 -4.62 6.41 21.97
CA ALA A 70 -3.27 6.83 22.37
C ALA A 70 -2.15 6.19 21.54
N GLN A 71 -2.37 4.97 21.02
CA GLN A 71 -1.34 4.23 20.30
C GLN A 71 -1.13 4.79 18.89
N ARG A 72 0.10 4.68 18.39
CA ARG A 72 0.44 4.94 17.00
C ARG A 72 1.29 3.84 16.42
N VAL A 73 0.96 3.42 15.22
CA VAL A 73 1.63 2.38 14.46
C VAL A 73 2.05 2.97 13.11
N ARG A 74 3.36 3.02 12.86
CA ARG A 74 3.91 3.40 11.56
C ARG A 74 4.53 2.18 10.90
N ILE A 75 3.98 1.77 9.76
CA ILE A 75 4.48 0.64 8.97
C ILE A 75 5.38 1.20 7.87
N VAL A 76 6.65 0.84 7.86
CA VAL A 76 7.61 1.37 6.87
C VAL A 76 7.96 0.30 5.86
N LEU A 77 7.64 0.55 4.59
CA LEU A 77 8.04 -0.32 3.48
C LEU A 77 9.49 -0.04 3.12
N THR A 78 10.29 -1.11 3.12
CA THR A 78 11.69 -1.10 2.72
C THR A 78 11.89 -1.94 1.48
N ALA A 79 12.88 -1.58 0.66
CA ALA A 79 13.25 -2.41 -0.47
C ALA A 79 13.74 -3.78 -0.01
N HIS A 80 13.10 -4.83 -0.52
CA HIS A 80 13.58 -6.18 -0.32
C HIS A 80 14.77 -6.43 -1.26
N PRO A 81 15.96 -6.80 -0.75
CA PRO A 81 17.19 -6.91 -1.55
C PRO A 81 17.09 -7.87 -2.75
N THR A 82 16.13 -8.80 -2.71
CA THR A 82 16.01 -9.92 -3.65
C THR A 82 14.57 -10.16 -4.11
N GLN A 83 13.68 -9.16 -4.12
CA GLN A 83 12.35 -9.42 -4.68
C GLN A 83 12.40 -9.55 -6.21
N PHE A 84 12.39 -10.80 -6.67
CA PHE A 84 12.62 -11.19 -8.07
C PHE A 84 11.42 -10.95 -9.00
N TYR A 85 10.19 -10.94 -8.48
CA TYR A 85 9.01 -11.02 -9.35
C TYR A 85 8.66 -9.69 -10.02
N PRO A 86 8.54 -9.65 -11.36
CA PRO A 86 8.00 -8.49 -12.06
C PRO A 86 6.51 -8.30 -11.71
N GLY A 87 5.99 -7.08 -11.90
CA GLY A 87 4.58 -6.78 -11.61
C GLY A 87 3.57 -7.66 -12.35
N SER A 88 3.93 -8.15 -13.55
CA SER A 88 3.13 -9.13 -14.30
C SER A 88 3.01 -10.46 -13.56
N ALA A 89 4.10 -10.95 -12.98
CA ALA A 89 4.09 -12.17 -12.18
C ALA A 89 3.28 -11.97 -10.90
N LEU A 90 3.47 -10.86 -10.17
CA LEU A 90 2.69 -10.55 -8.96
C LEU A 90 1.17 -10.50 -9.22
N GLY A 91 0.75 -9.95 -10.36
CA GLY A 91 -0.64 -9.97 -10.79
C GLY A 91 -1.18 -11.39 -10.95
N ILE A 92 -0.45 -12.24 -11.69
CA ILE A 92 -0.84 -13.64 -11.90
C ILE A 92 -0.89 -14.41 -10.58
N ILE A 93 0.05 -14.17 -9.65
CA ILE A 93 0.09 -14.80 -8.33
C ILE A 93 -1.14 -14.43 -7.50
N THR A 94 -1.51 -13.16 -7.54
CA THR A 94 -2.69 -12.64 -6.82
C THR A 94 -3.96 -13.27 -7.37
N ASP A 95 -4.10 -13.30 -8.69
CA ASP A 95 -5.25 -13.91 -9.36
C ASP A 95 -5.30 -15.43 -9.07
N LEU A 96 -4.14 -16.10 -9.10
CA LEU A 96 -4.02 -17.54 -8.82
C LEU A 96 -4.45 -17.86 -7.39
N THR A 97 -4.04 -17.05 -6.42
CA THR A 97 -4.43 -17.19 -5.01
C THR A 97 -5.95 -17.12 -4.85
N GLU A 98 -6.60 -16.19 -5.55
CA GLU A 98 -8.05 -16.01 -5.46
C GLU A 98 -8.81 -17.18 -6.11
N VAL A 99 -8.42 -17.62 -7.31
CA VAL A 99 -9.10 -18.77 -7.96
C VAL A 99 -8.90 -20.07 -7.18
N VAL A 100 -7.70 -20.29 -6.59
CA VAL A 100 -7.44 -21.45 -5.74
C VAL A 100 -8.29 -21.40 -4.48
N ARG A 101 -8.47 -20.21 -3.89
CA ARG A 101 -9.35 -20.00 -2.73
C ARG A 101 -10.81 -20.30 -3.06
N LEU A 102 -11.28 -19.88 -4.23
CA LEU A 102 -12.65 -20.13 -4.72
C LEU A 102 -12.87 -21.57 -5.22
N GLY A 103 -11.80 -22.36 -5.36
CA GLY A 103 -11.87 -23.74 -5.89
C GLY A 103 -12.10 -23.79 -7.40
N ASP A 104 -11.76 -22.72 -8.13
CA ASP A 104 -11.82 -22.67 -9.59
C ASP A 104 -10.57 -23.31 -10.21
N PHE A 105 -10.66 -24.62 -10.48
CA PHE A 105 -9.57 -25.40 -11.04
C PHE A 105 -9.26 -25.04 -12.50
N GLU A 106 -10.25 -24.62 -13.28
CA GLU A 106 -10.04 -24.23 -14.68
C GLU A 106 -9.29 -22.89 -14.75
N GLY A 107 -9.73 -21.89 -13.97
CA GLY A 107 -9.03 -20.62 -13.83
C GLY A 107 -7.62 -20.79 -13.28
N ALA A 108 -7.43 -21.65 -12.28
CA ALA A 108 -6.10 -21.94 -11.73
C ALA A 108 -5.16 -22.56 -12.79
N ARG A 109 -5.66 -23.49 -13.61
CA ARG A 109 -4.88 -24.10 -14.70
C ARG A 109 -4.47 -23.05 -15.74
N ASP A 110 -5.39 -22.18 -16.13
CA ASP A 110 -5.13 -21.17 -17.16
C ASP A 110 -4.13 -20.12 -16.66
N LEU A 111 -4.23 -19.69 -15.40
CA LEU A 111 -3.27 -18.79 -14.76
C LEU A 111 -1.90 -19.45 -14.58
N LEU A 112 -1.84 -20.75 -14.24
CA LEU A 112 -0.59 -21.50 -14.20
C LEU A 112 0.09 -21.58 -15.57
N HIS A 113 -0.69 -21.76 -16.63
CA HIS A 113 -0.16 -21.74 -17.99
C HIS A 113 0.36 -20.34 -18.36
N GLN A 114 -0.40 -19.28 -18.04
CA GLN A 114 0.03 -17.90 -18.22
C GLN A 114 1.33 -17.60 -17.45
N LEU A 115 1.43 -18.04 -16.19
CA LEU A 115 2.65 -17.92 -15.38
C LEU A 115 3.81 -18.64 -16.05
N GLY A 116 3.55 -19.84 -16.60
CA GLY A 116 4.51 -20.61 -17.39
C GLY A 116 5.12 -19.82 -18.55
N LEU A 117 4.28 -19.06 -19.27
CA LEU A 117 4.64 -18.23 -20.43
C LEU A 117 5.19 -16.84 -20.05
N THR A 118 5.03 -16.40 -18.81
CA THR A 118 5.44 -15.07 -18.36
C THR A 118 6.94 -15.07 -18.04
N PRO A 119 7.72 -14.09 -18.53
CA PRO A 119 9.13 -13.97 -18.17
C PRO A 119 9.30 -13.45 -16.74
N PHE A 120 10.20 -14.08 -15.98
CA PHE A 120 10.54 -13.72 -14.58
C PHE A 120 11.80 -12.87 -14.50
N PHE A 121 12.63 -12.92 -15.54
CA PHE A 121 13.87 -12.17 -15.64
C PHE A 121 13.65 -10.88 -16.44
N GLN A 122 14.29 -9.80 -15.99
CA GLN A 122 14.43 -8.56 -16.76
C GLN A 122 15.85 -8.50 -17.32
N GLU A 123 15.97 -8.24 -18.63
CA GLU A 123 17.28 -8.11 -19.30
C GLU A 123 18.17 -7.01 -18.69
N GLN A 124 17.56 -6.01 -18.04
CA GLN A 124 18.24 -4.90 -17.40
C GLN A 124 17.91 -4.87 -15.91
N ALA A 125 18.91 -4.54 -15.10
CA ALA A 125 18.70 -4.27 -13.69
C ALA A 125 17.70 -3.10 -13.54
N PRO A 126 16.76 -3.20 -12.59
CA PRO A 126 15.76 -2.18 -12.41
C PRO A 126 16.37 -0.87 -11.91
N THR A 127 15.80 0.26 -12.32
CA THR A 127 16.16 1.54 -11.71
C THR A 127 15.56 1.64 -10.30
N PRO A 128 16.10 2.50 -9.41
CA PRO A 128 15.47 2.72 -8.10
C PRO A 128 14.02 3.21 -8.20
N TYR A 129 13.68 3.91 -9.28
CA TYR A 129 12.29 4.27 -9.57
C TYR A 129 11.42 3.04 -9.87
N ASP A 130 11.92 2.08 -10.66
CA ASP A 130 11.19 0.84 -10.97
C ASP A 130 10.99 -0.02 -9.73
N GLU A 131 11.99 -0.10 -8.86
CA GLU A 131 11.86 -0.76 -7.55
C GLU A 131 10.79 -0.12 -6.67
N ALA A 132 10.77 1.21 -6.61
CA ALA A 132 9.74 1.96 -5.88
C ALA A 132 8.35 1.74 -6.48
N VAL A 133 8.21 1.72 -7.81
CA VAL A 133 6.93 1.42 -8.48
C VAL A 133 6.47 0.00 -8.15
N ARG A 134 7.37 -0.98 -8.18
CA ARG A 134 7.04 -2.38 -7.83
C ARG A 134 6.58 -2.50 -6.39
N GLN A 135 7.24 -1.83 -5.45
CA GLN A 135 6.81 -1.85 -4.04
C GLN A 135 5.51 -1.09 -3.81
N GLY A 136 5.27 -0.02 -4.58
CA GLY A 136 3.99 0.68 -4.60
C GLY A 136 2.82 -0.22 -4.96
N TRP A 137 3.04 -1.34 -5.68
CA TRP A 137 1.99 -2.33 -5.95
C TRP A 137 1.37 -2.88 -4.66
N TYR A 138 2.18 -3.13 -3.63
CA TYR A 138 1.67 -3.60 -2.32
C TYR A 138 0.83 -2.52 -1.65
N LEU A 139 1.21 -1.25 -1.77
CA LEU A 139 0.39 -0.16 -1.26
C LEU A 139 -0.99 -0.17 -1.92
N GLU A 140 -1.05 -0.26 -3.26
CA GLU A 140 -2.31 -0.25 -4.02
C GLU A 140 -3.18 -1.50 -3.80
N ASN A 141 -2.57 -2.69 -3.78
CA ASN A 141 -3.32 -3.95 -3.86
C ASN A 141 -3.47 -4.66 -2.51
N VAL A 142 -2.62 -4.34 -1.53
CA VAL A 142 -2.64 -4.97 -0.21
C VAL A 142 -3.01 -3.96 0.88
N PHE A 143 -2.22 -2.90 1.07
CA PHE A 143 -2.45 -1.95 2.17
C PHE A 143 -3.72 -1.13 1.99
N TYR A 144 -3.98 -0.62 0.79
CA TYR A 144 -5.16 0.19 0.51
C TYR A 144 -6.48 -0.51 0.86
N PRO A 145 -6.72 -1.78 0.47
CA PRO A 145 -7.92 -2.50 0.92
C PRO A 145 -7.83 -2.99 2.38
N ALA A 146 -6.67 -3.46 2.84
CA ALA A 146 -6.57 -4.14 4.13
C ALA A 146 -6.60 -3.18 5.34
N LEU A 147 -5.92 -2.04 5.25
CA LEU A 147 -5.73 -1.17 6.40
C LEU A 147 -7.03 -0.47 6.84
N PRO A 148 -7.87 0.10 5.93
CA PRO A 148 -9.18 0.60 6.30
C PRO A 148 -10.10 -0.48 6.88
N ALA A 149 -10.04 -1.71 6.33
CA ALA A 149 -10.82 -2.83 6.83
C ALA A 149 -10.40 -3.24 8.26
N LEU A 150 -9.09 -3.26 8.53
CA LEU A 150 -8.55 -3.50 9.87
C LEU A 150 -9.00 -2.40 10.84
N VAL A 151 -8.86 -1.13 10.47
CA VAL A 151 -9.27 0.01 11.30
C VAL A 151 -10.77 -0.02 11.62
N MET A 152 -11.61 -0.33 10.64
CA MET A 152 -13.04 -0.49 10.87
C MET A 152 -13.36 -1.65 11.82
N ARG A 153 -12.67 -2.78 11.69
CA ARG A 153 -12.81 -3.91 12.61
C ARG A 153 -12.37 -3.55 14.03
N MET A 154 -11.28 -2.80 14.17
CA MET A 154 -10.77 -2.31 15.45
C MET A 154 -11.74 -1.33 16.11
N GLY A 155 -12.24 -0.34 15.35
CA GLY A 155 -13.24 0.60 15.83
C GLY A 155 -14.53 -0.10 16.30
N ALA A 156 -15.03 -1.06 15.52
CA ALA A 156 -16.19 -1.85 15.91
C ALA A 156 -15.94 -2.70 17.17
N ALA A 157 -14.77 -3.32 17.29
CA ALA A 157 -14.39 -4.14 18.44
C ALA A 157 -14.23 -3.34 19.73
N ALA A 158 -13.72 -2.11 19.63
CA ALA A 158 -13.50 -1.23 20.78
C ALA A 158 -14.68 -0.27 21.05
N ASP A 159 -15.71 -0.23 20.21
CA ASP A 159 -16.79 0.76 20.25
C ASP A 159 -16.25 2.21 20.22
N VAL A 160 -15.40 2.46 19.22
CA VAL A 160 -14.76 3.76 18.90
C VAL A 160 -15.03 4.09 17.42
N ASP A 161 -15.18 5.38 17.09
CA ASP A 161 -15.28 5.81 15.70
C ASP A 161 -14.04 5.33 14.92
N PRO A 162 -14.20 4.56 13.82
CA PRO A 162 -13.07 4.17 12.96
C PRO A 162 -12.19 5.34 12.50
N LEU A 163 -12.72 6.56 12.40
CA LEU A 163 -11.91 7.75 12.07
C LEU A 163 -10.95 8.16 13.20
N GLU A 164 -11.31 7.95 14.46
CA GLU A 164 -10.38 8.16 15.58
C GLU A 164 -9.27 7.12 15.57
N VAL A 165 -9.61 5.86 15.26
CA VAL A 165 -8.63 4.77 15.14
C VAL A 165 -7.73 4.95 13.92
N ALA A 166 -8.24 5.52 12.82
CA ALA A 166 -7.46 5.80 11.62
C ALA A 166 -6.25 6.70 11.90
N ALA A 167 -6.39 7.67 12.81
CA ALA A 167 -5.31 8.58 13.21
C ALA A 167 -4.12 7.89 13.91
N ALA A 168 -4.30 6.63 14.34
CA ALA A 168 -3.24 5.82 14.92
C ALA A 168 -2.31 5.22 13.84
N PHE A 169 -2.72 5.17 12.58
CA PHE A 169 -1.98 4.45 11.53
C PHE A 169 -1.31 5.40 10.54
N ASP A 170 -0.06 5.09 10.23
CA ASP A 170 0.72 5.81 9.21
C ASP A 170 1.57 4.82 8.42
N ILE A 171 1.86 5.16 7.16
CA ILE A 171 2.71 4.36 6.29
C ILE A 171 3.93 5.17 5.88
N GLY A 172 5.12 4.62 6.16
CA GLY A 172 6.39 5.11 5.65
C GLY A 172 6.85 4.35 4.41
N PHE A 173 7.66 5.00 3.59
CA PHE A 173 8.15 4.44 2.33
C PHE A 173 9.61 4.85 2.08
N TRP A 174 10.51 3.88 2.10
CA TRP A 174 11.94 4.10 1.84
C TRP A 174 12.36 4.10 0.36
N PRO A 175 11.76 3.29 -0.54
CA PRO A 175 12.22 3.25 -1.93
C PRO A 175 12.14 4.62 -2.60
N GLY A 176 13.27 5.10 -3.12
CA GLY A 176 13.40 6.45 -3.69
C GLY A 176 13.66 7.57 -2.66
N GLY A 177 13.65 7.27 -1.36
CA GLY A 177 13.97 8.19 -0.27
C GLY A 177 15.28 7.83 0.47
N ASP A 178 15.56 6.54 0.65
CA ASP A 178 16.83 6.06 1.21
C ASP A 178 17.95 6.13 0.17
N ARG A 179 18.99 6.92 0.48
CA ARG A 179 20.16 7.16 -0.38
C ARG A 179 21.45 6.61 0.21
N ASP A 180 21.39 6.04 1.39
CA ASP A 180 22.57 5.61 2.12
C ASP A 180 23.27 4.49 1.34
N GLY A 181 24.47 4.79 0.80
CA GLY A 181 25.22 3.86 -0.04
C GLY A 181 24.67 3.61 -1.44
N ASN A 182 23.59 4.30 -1.87
CA ASN A 182 23.00 4.12 -3.19
C ASN A 182 23.06 5.42 -4.03
N PRO A 183 24.07 5.57 -4.91
CA PRO A 183 24.24 6.78 -5.72
C PRO A 183 23.16 6.98 -6.78
N PHE A 184 22.36 5.94 -7.07
CA PHE A 184 21.31 6.00 -8.09
C PHE A 184 20.00 6.62 -7.57
N VAL A 185 19.90 6.89 -6.26
CA VAL A 185 18.75 7.58 -5.66
C VAL A 185 19.08 9.07 -5.49
N ASP A 186 18.63 9.88 -6.44
CA ASP A 186 18.81 11.34 -6.44
C ASP A 186 17.51 12.12 -6.18
N ALA A 187 17.58 13.46 -6.16
CA ALA A 187 16.43 14.32 -5.88
C ALA A 187 15.33 14.18 -6.93
N ALA A 188 15.70 14.02 -8.20
CA ALA A 188 14.75 13.78 -9.27
C ALA A 188 14.00 12.45 -9.05
N THR A 189 14.71 11.40 -8.64
CA THR A 189 14.14 10.08 -8.32
C THR A 189 13.15 10.19 -7.16
N THR A 190 13.53 10.83 -6.05
CA THR A 190 12.64 11.06 -4.90
C THR A 190 11.34 11.78 -5.31
N LEU A 191 11.44 12.87 -6.08
CA LEU A 191 10.27 13.62 -6.56
C LEU A 191 9.39 12.83 -7.53
N ARG A 192 10.00 12.00 -8.38
CA ARG A 192 9.29 11.10 -9.29
C ARG A 192 8.53 10.03 -8.52
N VAL A 193 9.13 9.44 -7.50
CA VAL A 193 8.47 8.44 -6.64
C VAL A 193 7.33 9.07 -5.85
N ALA A 194 7.53 10.24 -5.23
CA ALA A 194 6.46 10.95 -4.52
C ALA A 194 5.25 11.25 -5.42
N SER A 195 5.52 11.77 -6.62
CA SER A 195 4.48 12.00 -7.65
C SER A 195 3.74 10.72 -8.02
N ARG A 196 4.47 9.60 -8.13
CA ARG A 196 3.92 8.30 -8.46
C ARG A 196 3.01 7.76 -7.36
N LEU A 197 3.42 7.84 -6.08
CA LEU A 197 2.62 7.42 -4.93
C LEU A 197 1.31 8.21 -4.86
N ARG A 198 1.36 9.54 -5.01
CA ARG A 198 0.17 10.39 -5.09
C ARG A 198 -0.79 9.93 -6.20
N LEU A 199 -0.27 9.71 -7.41
CA LEU A 199 -1.08 9.28 -8.54
C LEU A 199 -1.72 7.91 -8.31
N MET A 200 -1.00 6.97 -7.70
CA MET A 200 -1.51 5.64 -7.37
C MET A 200 -2.66 5.73 -6.36
N LEU A 201 -2.51 6.54 -5.31
CA LEU A 201 -3.58 6.75 -4.31
C LEU A 201 -4.83 7.36 -4.93
N LEU A 202 -4.69 8.43 -5.72
CA LEU A 202 -5.83 9.09 -6.36
C LEU A 202 -6.58 8.14 -7.30
N ARG A 203 -5.88 7.22 -7.97
CA ARG A 203 -6.51 6.16 -8.77
C ARG A 203 -7.30 5.17 -7.90
N CYS A 204 -6.82 4.86 -6.71
CA CYS A 204 -7.54 4.02 -5.74
C CYS A 204 -8.83 4.73 -5.28
N TYR A 205 -8.75 5.98 -4.85
CA TYR A 205 -9.93 6.78 -4.47
C TYR A 205 -10.94 6.88 -5.60
N ARG A 206 -10.48 7.17 -6.84
CA ARG A 206 -11.36 7.23 -8.01
C ARG A 206 -12.09 5.90 -8.25
N ARG A 207 -11.37 4.78 -8.18
CA ARG A 207 -11.94 3.43 -8.38
C ARG A 207 -13.01 3.13 -7.34
N GLU A 208 -12.74 3.45 -6.08
CA GLU A 208 -13.65 3.22 -4.97
C GLU A 208 -14.88 4.14 -5.00
N LEU A 209 -14.69 5.44 -5.23
CA LEU A 209 -15.79 6.39 -5.39
C LEU A 209 -16.69 6.01 -6.57
N ARG A 210 -16.11 5.56 -7.69
CA ARG A 210 -16.89 5.08 -8.83
C ARG A 210 -17.74 3.85 -8.47
N ALA A 211 -17.22 2.94 -7.65
CA ALA A 211 -17.98 1.80 -7.16
C ALA A 211 -19.13 2.24 -6.23
N LEU A 212 -18.87 3.18 -5.32
CA LEU A 212 -19.88 3.77 -4.44
C LEU A 212 -21.01 4.45 -5.22
N ARG A 213 -20.67 5.30 -6.20
CA ARG A 213 -21.64 6.01 -7.04
C ARG A 213 -22.57 5.09 -7.84
N ARG A 214 -22.11 3.88 -8.18
CA ARG A 214 -22.96 2.87 -8.84
C ARG A 214 -24.00 2.28 -7.90
N ARG A 215 -23.73 2.26 -6.59
CA ARG A 215 -24.59 1.68 -5.55
C ARG A 215 -25.50 2.71 -4.90
N ILE A 216 -24.98 3.92 -4.64
CA ILE A 216 -25.66 5.00 -3.95
C ILE A 216 -26.29 5.94 -4.98
N THR A 217 -27.49 5.59 -5.42
CA THR A 217 -28.29 6.35 -6.41
C THR A 217 -29.40 7.18 -5.76
N PHE A 218 -29.29 7.41 -4.46
CA PHE A 218 -30.35 8.03 -3.65
C PHE A 218 -30.48 9.54 -3.89
N LYS A 219 -31.65 10.10 -3.56
CA LYS A 219 -31.90 11.54 -3.70
C LYS A 219 -31.09 12.32 -2.66
N GLY A 220 -30.47 13.42 -3.09
CA GLY A 220 -29.73 14.32 -2.19
C GLY A 220 -28.26 13.97 -1.95
N VAL A 221 -27.79 12.77 -2.36
CA VAL A 221 -26.35 12.39 -2.24
C VAL A 221 -25.49 12.83 -3.43
N GLN A 222 -26.10 12.98 -4.63
CA GLN A 222 -25.35 13.11 -5.89
C GLN A 222 -24.42 14.32 -5.91
N GLY A 223 -24.90 15.51 -5.51
CA GLY A 223 -24.07 16.73 -5.58
C GLY A 223 -22.79 16.66 -4.73
N LYS A 224 -22.85 15.99 -3.58
CA LYS A 224 -21.67 15.76 -2.72
C LYS A 224 -20.71 14.75 -3.35
N LEU A 225 -21.25 13.64 -3.86
CA LEU A 225 -20.43 12.65 -4.58
C LEU A 225 -19.81 13.23 -5.86
N ASP A 226 -20.48 14.18 -6.52
CA ASP A 226 -19.95 14.93 -7.67
C ASP A 226 -18.80 15.82 -7.24
N THR A 227 -18.94 16.53 -6.12
CA THR A 227 -17.88 17.37 -5.56
C THR A 227 -16.62 16.56 -5.25
N VAL A 228 -16.75 15.44 -4.53
CA VAL A 228 -15.63 14.54 -4.23
C VAL A 228 -15.00 14.01 -5.52
N GLN A 229 -15.82 13.66 -6.52
CA GLN A 229 -15.31 13.19 -7.80
C GLN A 229 -14.50 14.28 -8.52
N SER A 230 -15.01 15.51 -8.57
CA SER A 230 -14.32 16.65 -9.18
C SER A 230 -12.99 16.95 -8.50
N LEU A 231 -12.91 16.85 -7.17
CA LEU A 231 -11.65 17.00 -6.43
C LEU A 231 -10.62 15.95 -6.85
N ILE A 232 -11.04 14.68 -6.95
CA ILE A 232 -10.15 13.58 -7.36
C ILE A 232 -9.70 13.74 -8.81
N GLU A 233 -10.60 14.04 -9.75
CA GLU A 233 -10.25 14.19 -11.16
C GLU A 233 -9.36 15.42 -11.38
N ALA A 234 -9.61 16.54 -10.71
CA ALA A 234 -8.75 17.71 -10.78
C ALA A 234 -7.31 17.40 -10.30
N ALA A 235 -7.18 16.71 -9.16
CA ALA A 235 -5.89 16.29 -8.62
C ALA A 235 -5.18 15.23 -9.48
N LEU A 236 -5.92 14.44 -10.29
CA LEU A 236 -5.35 13.49 -11.24
C LEU A 236 -4.84 14.16 -12.51
N MET A 237 -5.44 15.28 -12.93
CA MET A 237 -5.08 15.99 -14.16
C MET A 237 -3.83 16.85 -14.00
N SER A 238 -3.56 17.36 -12.80
CA SER A 238 -2.37 18.16 -12.53
C SER A 238 -1.75 17.84 -11.17
N LYS A 239 -0.43 17.65 -11.17
CA LYS A 239 0.37 17.48 -9.95
C LYS A 239 0.37 18.74 -9.06
N ASP A 240 0.08 19.90 -9.63
CA ASP A 240 0.11 21.20 -8.93
C ASP A 240 -1.25 21.49 -8.25
N VAL A 241 -2.27 20.69 -8.54
CA VAL A 241 -3.58 20.78 -7.89
C VAL A 241 -3.59 19.89 -6.66
N GLY A 242 -3.75 20.51 -5.49
CA GLY A 242 -3.94 19.83 -4.22
C GLY A 242 -5.24 19.00 -4.21
N PHE A 243 -5.27 17.97 -3.36
CA PHE A 243 -6.50 17.22 -3.11
C PHE A 243 -6.99 17.59 -1.71
N ASP A 244 -8.15 18.26 -1.65
CA ASP A 244 -8.75 18.69 -0.38
C ASP A 244 -9.42 17.49 0.31
N VAL A 245 -8.64 16.83 1.18
CA VAL A 245 -9.06 15.66 1.93
C VAL A 245 -10.12 16.04 2.96
N GLU A 246 -10.04 17.22 3.57
CA GLU A 246 -10.96 17.68 4.61
C GLU A 246 -12.36 17.91 4.03
N LEU A 247 -12.44 18.59 2.89
CA LEU A 247 -13.70 18.78 2.17
C LEU A 247 -14.28 17.42 1.74
N ALA A 248 -13.45 16.52 1.20
CA ALA A 248 -13.91 15.19 0.81
C ALA A 248 -14.45 14.37 1.99
N LEU A 249 -13.79 14.42 3.15
CA LEU A 249 -14.24 13.76 4.38
C LEU A 249 -15.55 14.35 4.91
N SER A 250 -15.70 15.68 4.86
CA SER A 250 -16.92 16.38 5.25
C SER A 250 -18.10 15.97 4.37
N ASP A 251 -17.94 16.03 3.05
CA ASP A 251 -18.99 15.68 2.10
C ASP A 251 -19.40 14.21 2.22
N LEU A 252 -18.45 13.29 2.37
CA LEU A 252 -18.75 11.88 2.59
C LEU A 252 -19.41 11.63 3.96
N GLY A 253 -19.07 12.41 4.98
CA GLY A 253 -19.72 12.34 6.30
C GLY A 253 -21.18 12.75 6.24
N GLU A 254 -21.51 13.82 5.51
CA GLU A 254 -22.90 14.23 5.28
C GLU A 254 -23.67 13.19 4.43
N VAL A 255 -23.03 12.60 3.42
CA VAL A 255 -23.62 11.49 2.65
C VAL A 255 -23.91 10.30 3.56
N GLU A 256 -22.97 9.91 4.43
CA GLU A 256 -23.18 8.84 5.40
C GLU A 256 -24.38 9.13 6.32
N GLN A 257 -24.44 10.33 6.89
CA GLN A 257 -25.52 10.73 7.79
C GLN A 257 -26.88 10.67 7.10
N LEU A 258 -26.98 11.20 5.87
CA LEU A 258 -28.19 11.17 5.08
C LEU A 258 -28.64 9.74 4.79
N VAL A 259 -27.71 8.85 4.44
CA VAL A 259 -27.97 7.44 4.18
C VAL A 259 -28.45 6.70 5.44
N ARG A 260 -27.85 6.96 6.60
CA ARG A 260 -28.30 6.39 7.88
C ARG A 260 -29.72 6.83 8.23
N GLN A 261 -30.02 8.12 8.07
CA GLN A 261 -31.30 8.69 8.50
C GLN A 261 -32.46 8.36 7.56
N HIS A 262 -32.24 8.39 6.24
CA HIS A 262 -33.32 8.35 5.25
C HIS A 262 -33.36 7.06 4.42
N TYR A 263 -32.28 6.27 4.43
CA TYR A 263 -32.13 5.12 3.55
C TYR A 263 -31.74 3.83 4.30
N GLY A 264 -32.05 3.78 5.60
CA GLY A 264 -31.85 2.59 6.43
C GLY A 264 -30.40 2.14 6.58
N GLY A 265 -29.44 3.03 6.29
CA GLY A 265 -28.01 2.72 6.35
C GLY A 265 -27.48 1.84 5.19
N LEU A 266 -28.23 1.71 4.10
CA LEU A 266 -27.79 0.91 2.95
C LEU A 266 -26.49 1.48 2.33
N HIS A 267 -25.44 0.66 2.25
CA HIS A 267 -24.09 1.02 1.78
C HIS A 267 -23.25 1.93 2.70
N VAL A 268 -23.65 2.11 3.96
CA VAL A 268 -22.89 2.92 4.91
C VAL A 268 -21.50 2.36 5.18
N VAL A 269 -21.35 1.05 5.21
CA VAL A 269 -20.05 0.39 5.41
C VAL A 269 -19.08 0.78 4.31
N GLU A 270 -19.50 0.79 3.05
CA GLU A 270 -18.66 1.21 1.93
C GLU A 270 -18.33 2.72 1.98
N ILE A 271 -19.25 3.58 2.43
CA ILE A 271 -18.98 5.02 2.61
C ILE A 271 -17.92 5.21 3.69
N GLN A 272 -18.11 4.56 4.84
CA GLN A 272 -17.17 4.61 5.96
C GLN A 272 -15.79 4.11 5.55
N ARG A 273 -15.72 3.03 4.77
CA ARG A 273 -14.44 2.50 4.28
C ARG A 273 -13.65 3.54 3.49
N LEU A 274 -14.31 4.27 2.57
CA LEU A 274 -13.65 5.34 1.82
C LEU A 274 -13.24 6.50 2.73
N ARG A 275 -14.08 6.88 3.71
CA ARG A 275 -13.73 7.93 4.70
C ARG A 275 -12.50 7.53 5.51
N VAL A 276 -12.44 6.29 5.99
CA VAL A 276 -11.29 5.76 6.72
C VAL A 276 -10.04 5.73 5.82
N ALA A 277 -10.17 5.30 4.56
CA ALA A 277 -9.05 5.33 3.62
C ALA A 277 -8.51 6.76 3.41
N LEU A 278 -9.40 7.75 3.26
CA LEU A 278 -9.02 9.16 3.17
C LEU A 278 -8.30 9.66 4.42
N ALA A 279 -8.76 9.26 5.60
CA ALA A 279 -8.14 9.64 6.87
C ALA A 279 -6.74 9.03 7.05
N ILE A 280 -6.52 7.80 6.60
CA ILE A 280 -5.24 7.10 6.74
C ILE A 280 -4.22 7.57 5.69
N PHE A 281 -4.59 7.55 4.41
CA PHE A 281 -3.63 7.75 3.31
C PHE A 281 -3.52 9.22 2.87
N GLY A 282 -4.49 10.06 3.26
CA GLY A 282 -4.54 11.47 2.94
C GLY A 282 -4.42 11.72 1.44
N GLN A 283 -3.33 12.37 1.03
CA GLN A 283 -3.09 12.81 -0.35
C GLN A 283 -1.79 12.30 -0.99
N HIS A 284 -1.05 11.42 -0.29
CA HIS A 284 0.32 11.06 -0.66
C HIS A 284 0.62 9.55 -0.56
N PHE A 285 -0.34 8.73 -0.13
CA PHE A 285 -0.28 7.28 0.04
C PHE A 285 0.59 6.83 1.21
N ALA A 286 1.87 7.19 1.17
CA ALA A 286 2.84 6.87 2.20
C ALA A 286 3.88 8.01 2.27
N SER A 287 4.31 8.33 3.48
CA SER A 287 5.31 9.36 3.70
C SER A 287 6.70 8.82 3.35
N MET A 288 7.44 9.57 2.51
CA MET A 288 8.78 9.16 2.10
C MET A 288 9.82 9.56 3.15
N ASP A 289 10.58 8.58 3.65
CA ASP A 289 11.69 8.85 4.56
C ASP A 289 12.94 9.17 3.74
N VAL A 290 13.59 10.31 4.03
CA VAL A 290 14.85 10.69 3.40
C VAL A 290 16.00 10.34 4.34
N ARG A 291 16.90 9.48 3.88
CA ARG A 291 18.08 9.04 4.63
C ARG A 291 19.36 9.32 3.85
N GLN A 292 20.37 9.83 4.55
CA GLN A 292 21.68 10.14 3.99
C GLN A 292 22.78 9.96 5.04
N ASP A 293 23.97 9.53 4.60
CA ASP A 293 25.15 9.42 5.44
C ASP A 293 25.64 10.81 5.90
N SER A 294 25.94 10.94 7.19
CA SER A 294 26.37 12.21 7.80
C SER A 294 27.62 12.82 7.15
N ARG A 295 28.50 12.00 6.56
CA ARG A 295 29.72 12.45 5.86
C ARG A 295 29.40 13.15 4.54
N VAL A 296 28.26 12.83 3.91
CA VAL A 296 27.79 13.55 2.72
C VAL A 296 27.31 14.95 3.12
N LEU A 297 26.55 15.06 4.20
CA LEU A 297 26.07 16.34 4.73
C LEU A 297 27.23 17.24 5.17
N ARG A 298 28.22 16.69 5.89
CA ARG A 298 29.41 17.44 6.31
C ARG A 298 30.21 17.99 5.13
N ARG A 299 30.47 17.16 4.10
CA ARG A 299 31.16 17.62 2.89
C ARG A 299 30.41 18.74 2.15
N ALA A 300 29.08 18.68 2.12
CA ALA A 300 28.27 19.73 1.54
C ALA A 300 28.34 21.04 2.35
N ALA A 301 28.30 20.94 3.69
CA ALA A 301 28.43 22.09 4.59
C ALA A 301 29.81 22.77 4.48
N GLU A 302 30.89 21.98 4.49
CA GLU A 302 32.26 22.46 4.30
C GLU A 302 32.43 23.16 2.96
N ALA A 303 31.85 22.61 1.87
CA ALA A 303 31.87 23.24 0.55
C ALA A 303 31.13 24.60 0.51
N MET A 304 30.22 24.84 1.45
CA MET A 304 29.53 26.12 1.64
C MET A 304 30.23 27.04 2.67
N GLY A 305 31.39 26.65 3.20
CA GLY A 305 32.13 27.41 4.21
C GLY A 305 31.55 27.31 5.62
N ILE A 306 30.69 26.32 5.88
CA ILE A 306 30.16 26.04 7.22
C ILE A 306 31.06 24.99 7.87
N GLU A 307 31.86 25.42 8.85
CA GLU A 307 32.80 24.56 9.57
C GLU A 307 32.22 24.10 10.92
N GLY A 308 32.51 22.86 11.31
CA GLY A 308 32.09 22.29 12.60
C GLY A 308 30.61 21.88 12.66
N ASP A 309 30.07 21.77 13.88
CA ASP A 309 28.68 21.35 14.16
C ASP A 309 27.72 22.56 14.28
N ASP A 310 27.92 23.61 13.47
CA ASP A 310 27.05 24.80 13.48
C ASP A 310 25.73 24.54 12.73
N VAL A 311 24.88 23.71 13.34
CA VAL A 311 23.53 23.37 12.86
C VAL A 311 22.65 24.62 12.64
N PRO A 312 22.70 25.67 13.50
CA PRO A 312 21.99 26.92 13.24
C PRO A 312 22.39 27.61 11.93
N SER A 313 23.69 27.73 11.63
CA SER A 313 24.15 28.33 10.36
C SER A 313 23.78 27.48 9.13
N LEU A 314 23.74 26.15 9.27
CA LEU A 314 23.22 25.22 8.26
C LEU A 314 21.72 25.39 7.98
N MET A 315 20.93 25.77 8.98
CA MET A 315 19.48 25.99 8.82
C MET A 315 19.14 27.42 8.36
N ALA A 316 20.06 28.37 8.54
CA ALA A 316 19.90 29.78 8.18
C ALA A 316 20.12 30.08 6.69
N THR A 317 20.76 29.17 5.93
CA THR A 317 21.04 29.31 4.48
C THR A 317 19.81 29.19 3.55
N ARG A 318 18.59 29.32 4.08
CA ARG A 318 17.37 29.46 3.27
C ARG A 318 17.31 30.85 2.63
N SER A 319 17.79 30.95 1.39
CA SER A 319 17.41 31.99 0.42
C SER A 319 16.97 31.37 -0.88
#